data_AF-A0A1D8B262-F1
#
_entry.id   AF-A0A1D8B262-F1
#
_cell.length_a   1.000
_cell.length_b   1.000
_cell.length_c   1.000
_cell.angle_alpha   90.00
_cell.angle_beta   90.00
_cell.angle_gamma   90.00
#
_symmetry.space_group_name_H-M   'P 1'
#
loop_
_entity.id
_entity.type
_entity.pdbx_description
1 polymer ?
#
loop_
_entity_poly.entity_id
_entity_poly.type
_entity_poly.pdbx_seq_one_letter_code
_entity_poly.pdbx_strand_id
1 'polypeptide(L)' 'MSACFKNCAKARAAGAAPMYEGSPGYRHTLNRDEDGITCEK' A
#
# COMPACT_ATOMS: atom_id res chain seq x y z
N MET A 1 -4.78 -5.91 13.22
CA MET A 1 -3.99 -4.68 13.01
C MET A 1 -3.62 -4.58 11.53
N SER A 2 -4.16 -3.59 10.81
CA SER A 2 -3.70 -3.28 9.45
C SER A 2 -2.26 -2.77 9.52
N ALA A 3 -1.33 -3.47 8.89
CA ALA A 3 0.08 -3.09 8.77
C ALA A 3 0.19 -1.78 7.97
N CYS A 4 0.01 -0.64 8.63
CA CYS A 4 0.10 0.67 8.00
C CYS A 4 1.57 0.99 7.74
N PHE A 5 2.01 0.86 6.48
CA PHE A 5 3.31 1.33 6.07
C PHE A 5 3.30 2.86 6.00
N LYS A 6 4.31 3.51 6.60
CA LYS A 6 4.47 4.98 6.56
C LYS A 6 4.67 5.50 5.14
N ASN A 7 5.23 4.69 4.24
CA ASN A 7 5.53 5.04 2.87
C ASN A 7 5.66 3.78 1.99
N CYS A 8 5.54 3.98 0.67
CA CYS A 8 5.68 2.91 -0.31
C CYS A 8 7.07 2.27 -0.32
N ALA A 9 8.12 3.01 0.05
CA ALA A 9 9.46 2.46 0.17
C ALA A 9 9.54 1.33 1.20
N LYS A 10 8.93 1.50 2.38
CA LYS A 10 8.87 0.44 3.40
C LYS A 10 7.98 -0.72 2.96
N ALA A 11 6.87 -0.44 2.28
CA ALA A 11 5.99 -1.49 1.75
C ALA A 11 6.72 -2.36 0.72
N ARG A 12 7.47 -1.74 -0.21
CA ARG A 12 8.31 -2.48 -1.18
C ARG A 12 9.46 -3.22 -0.53
N ALA A 13 10.16 -2.60 0.42
CA ALA A 13 11.27 -3.25 1.14
C ALA A 13 10.79 -4.46 1.97
N ALA A 14 9.55 -4.42 2.47
CA ALA A 14 8.92 -5.55 3.16
C ALA A 14 8.30 -6.58 2.19
N GLY A 15 8.39 -6.39 0.88
CA GLY A 15 7.75 -7.26 -0.12
C GLY A 15 6.22 -7.21 -0.07
N ALA A 16 5.67 -6.17 0.55
CA ALA A 16 4.24 -6.03 0.76
C ALA A 16 3.56 -5.21 -0.34
N ALA A 17 4.32 -4.51 -1.20
CA ALA A 17 3.84 -3.80 -2.38
C ALA A 17 4.07 -4.62 -3.67
N PRO A 18 3.18 -4.52 -4.69
CA PRO A 18 1.98 -3.68 -4.76
C PRO A 18 0.86 -4.18 -3.83
N MET A 19 0.13 -3.23 -3.25
CA MET A 19 -0.89 -3.49 -2.22
C MET A 19 -2.28 -3.23 -2.78
N TYR A 20 -3.09 -4.28 -2.88
CA TYR A 20 -4.46 -4.19 -3.38
C TYR A 20 -5.47 -3.83 -2.29
N GLU A 21 -6.56 -3.19 -2.68
CA GLU A 21 -7.71 -2.94 -1.82
C GLU A 21 -8.12 -4.19 -1.03
N GLY A 22 -8.25 -4.04 0.29
CA GLY A 22 -8.50 -5.16 1.23
C GLY A 22 -7.25 -5.81 1.82
N SER A 23 -6.05 -5.52 1.29
CA SER A 23 -4.81 -5.96 1.93
C SER A 23 -4.55 -5.18 3.24
N PRO A 24 -3.94 -5.81 4.26
CA PRO A 24 -3.71 -5.16 5.55
C PRO A 24 -2.79 -3.93 5.49
N GLY A 25 -2.09 -3.69 4.39
CA GLY A 25 -1.32 -2.45 4.19
C GLY A 25 -1.94 -1.45 3.22
N TYR A 26 -3.07 -1.79 2.59
CA TYR A 26 -3.78 -0.87 1.72
C TYR A 26 -4.33 0.31 2.53
N ARG A 27 -4.12 1.51 1.99
CA ARG A 27 -4.65 2.75 2.54
C ARG A 27 -5.10 3.63 1.39
N HIS A 28 -6.37 4.04 1.40
CA HIS A 28 -6.87 5.04 0.45
C HIS A 28 -6.01 6.31 0.43
N THR A 29 -5.41 6.71 1.55
CA THR A 29 -4.52 7.88 1.60
C THR A 29 -3.18 7.69 0.90
N LEU A 30 -2.76 6.44 0.62
CA LEU A 30 -1.58 6.12 -0.17
C LEU A 30 -1.93 5.86 -1.64
N ASN A 31 -3.22 5.67 -1.93
CA ASN A 31 -3.73 5.49 -3.28
C ASN A 31 -4.06 6.86 -3.84
N ARG A 32 -3.12 7.45 -4.58
CA ARG A 32 -3.28 8.81 -5.09
C ARG A 32 -4.13 8.85 -6.37
N ASP A 33 -4.21 7.70 -7.01
CA ASP A 33 -4.83 7.35 -8.28
C ASP A 33 -6.29 6.90 -8.09
N GLU A 34 -6.61 6.43 -6.88
CA GLU A 34 -7.86 5.77 -6.50
C GLU A 34 -8.18 4.55 -7.37
N ASP A 35 -7.16 3.87 -7.89
CA ASP A 35 -7.26 2.69 -8.77
C ASP A 35 -7.42 1.35 -8.01
N GLY A 36 -7.50 1.39 -6.68
CA GLY A 36 -7.46 0.23 -5.80
C GLY A 36 -6.08 -0.40 -5.55
N ILE A 37 -4.98 0.20 -6.02
CA ILE A 37 -3.62 -0.32 -5.83
C ILE A 37 -2.71 0.75 -5.23
N THR A 38 -2.19 0.49 -4.04
CA THR A 38 -1.18 1.33 -3.41
C THR A 38 0.22 0.85 -3.75
N CYS A 39 1.12 1.80 -3.98
CA CYS A 39 2.54 1.55 -4.21
C CYS A 39 2.85 0.67 -5.44
N GLU A 40 2.04 0.79 -6.50
CA GLU A 40 2.19 0.09 -7.77
C GLU A 40 3.45 0.47 -8.58
N LYS A 41 4.00 1.67 -8.36
CA LYS A 41 5.20 2.19 -9.01
C LYS A 41 6.12 2.89 -8.01
#